data_AF-A0A9W4CNZ4-F1
#
_entry.id   AF-A0A9W4CNZ4-F1
#
_cell.length_a   1.000
_cell.length_b   1.000
_cell.length_c   1.000
_cell.angle_alpha   90.00
_cell.angle_beta   90.00
_cell.angle_gamma   90.00
#
_symmetry.space_group_name_H-M   'P 1'
#
loop_
_entity.id
_entity.type
_entity.pdbx_description
1 polymer ?
#
loop_
_entity_poly.entity_id
_entity_poly.type
_entity_poly.pdbx_seq_one_letter_code
_entity_poly.pdbx_strand_id
1 'polypeptide(L)'
;MQDLRLMIEILGGRGQLDWQKHQLLNKALMMDYLMAREVVKPRIEMRTISNQATLPEVIELCLETGYSRIPVQGESKDEIVGIVHLKRALQLAHTHEEERNTISVTEAMSPPVYVPETKRVGDLLKEMLQQRLHLAIVVDEYGGTVGLITLEDILEELVGEIYDESDFPSRTQRPRNPSRPNRTSEQSRRLPNRQYFEPPSS
;
A
#
# COMPACT_ATOMS: atom_id res chain seq x y z
N MET A 1 15.38 11.43 21.84
CA MET A 1 14.46 10.89 20.81
C MET A 1 13.16 10.34 21.40
N GLN A 2 13.17 9.65 22.56
CA GLN A 2 11.95 9.23 23.26
C GLN A 2 11.09 10.43 23.73
N ASP A 3 11.74 11.52 24.14
CA ASP A 3 11.04 12.72 24.64
C ASP A 3 10.19 13.42 23.58
N LEU A 4 10.59 13.39 22.29
CA LEU A 4 9.82 14.02 21.22
C LEU A 4 8.55 13.23 20.88
N ARG A 5 8.63 11.89 20.90
CA ARG A 5 7.46 11.01 20.72
C ARG A 5 6.43 11.22 21.85
N LEU A 6 6.91 11.31 23.09
CA LEU A 6 6.06 11.57 24.25
C LEU A 6 5.42 12.98 24.19
N MET A 7 6.16 13.99 23.74
CA MET A 7 5.66 15.35 23.61
C MET A 7 4.57 15.47 22.53
N ILE A 8 4.72 14.72 21.43
CA ILE A 8 3.72 14.61 20.37
C ILE A 8 2.44 13.94 20.91
N GLU A 9 2.56 12.87 21.70
CA GLU A 9 1.42 12.16 22.30
C GLU A 9 0.65 13.03 23.32
N ILE A 10 1.37 13.85 24.09
CA ILE A 10 0.78 14.78 25.08
C ILE A 10 0.12 16.00 24.40
N LEU A 11 0.64 16.45 23.26
CA LEU A 11 0.11 17.60 22.50
C LEU A 11 -1.06 17.23 21.57
N GLY A 12 -1.32 15.94 21.33
CA GLY A 12 -2.40 15.41 20.49
C GLY A 12 -3.81 15.55 21.08
N GLY A 13 -4.12 16.75 21.56
CA GLY A 13 -5.38 17.10 22.21
C GLY A 13 -6.50 17.46 21.22
N ARG A 14 -7.33 16.45 20.94
CA ARG A 14 -8.78 16.50 20.57
C ARG A 14 -9.12 16.82 19.10
N GLY A 15 -9.19 15.76 18.27
CA GLY A 15 -9.92 15.73 17.00
C GLY A 15 -9.43 14.61 16.05
N GLN A 16 -10.22 14.19 15.06
CA GLN A 16 -9.80 13.20 14.04
C GLN A 16 -8.64 13.72 13.16
N LEU A 17 -8.68 15.01 12.84
CA LEU A 17 -7.64 15.73 12.10
C LEU A 17 -6.27 15.74 12.81
N ASP A 18 -6.29 15.65 14.14
CA ASP A 18 -5.07 15.58 14.95
C ASP A 18 -4.43 14.19 14.83
N TRP A 19 -5.26 13.12 14.89
CA TRP A 19 -4.79 11.74 14.72
C TRP A 19 -4.16 11.47 13.34
N GLN A 20 -4.77 11.96 12.26
CA GLN A 20 -4.21 11.80 10.91
C GLN A 20 -2.84 12.49 10.77
N LYS A 21 -2.70 13.70 11.32
CA LYS A 21 -1.40 14.42 11.36
C LYS A 21 -0.36 13.67 12.18
N HIS A 22 -0.75 13.08 13.32
CA HIS A 22 0.13 12.23 14.11
C HIS A 22 0.58 10.98 13.35
N GLN A 23 -0.31 10.32 12.61
CA GLN A 23 0.02 9.15 11.80
C GLN A 23 1.01 9.52 10.69
N LEU A 24 0.73 10.59 9.93
CA LEU A 24 1.62 11.07 8.88
C LEU A 24 3.01 11.41 9.42
N LEU A 25 3.08 12.13 10.54
CA LEU A 25 4.35 12.48 11.19
C LEU A 25 5.11 11.23 11.66
N ASN A 26 4.42 10.27 12.28
CA ASN A 26 5.04 9.02 12.70
C ASN A 26 5.56 8.22 11.51
N LYS A 27 4.80 8.09 10.42
CA LYS A 27 5.23 7.41 9.19
C LYS A 27 6.43 8.09 8.56
N ALA A 28 6.43 9.43 8.48
CA ALA A 28 7.57 10.20 8.01
C ALA A 28 8.84 9.89 8.83
N LEU A 29 8.72 9.86 10.16
CA LEU A 29 9.84 9.53 11.05
C LEU A 29 10.30 8.08 10.95
N MET A 30 9.41 7.14 10.64
CA MET A 30 9.76 5.72 10.46
C MET A 30 10.43 5.46 9.11
N MET A 31 10.12 6.25 8.08
CA MET A 31 10.67 6.12 6.73
C MET A 31 12.19 6.29 6.67
N ASP A 32 12.77 7.05 7.61
CA ASP A 32 14.23 7.18 7.76
C ASP A 32 14.90 5.85 8.13
N TYR A 33 14.14 4.87 8.64
CA TYR A 33 14.63 3.55 9.01
C TYR A 33 14.34 2.47 7.98
N LEU A 34 13.43 2.72 7.03
CA LEU A 34 13.10 1.79 5.96
C LEU A 34 14.18 1.80 4.88
N MET A 35 14.48 0.63 4.34
CA MET A 35 15.35 0.42 3.19
C MET A 35 14.53 0.17 1.93
N ALA A 36 15.11 0.44 0.76
CA ALA A 36 14.48 0.25 -0.54
C ALA A 36 13.90 -1.16 -0.71
N ARG A 37 14.59 -2.20 -0.23
CA ARG A 37 14.09 -3.59 -0.26
C ARG A 37 12.76 -3.83 0.46
N GLU A 38 12.37 -2.95 1.38
CA GLU A 38 11.12 -3.09 2.16
C GLU A 38 9.91 -2.51 1.43
N VAL A 39 10.14 -1.66 0.41
CA VAL A 39 9.09 -0.99 -0.38
C VAL A 39 9.19 -1.31 -1.87
N VAL A 40 10.10 -2.20 -2.25
CA VAL A 40 10.33 -2.57 -3.65
C VAL A 40 9.16 -3.38 -4.20
N LYS A 41 8.75 -3.08 -5.44
CA LYS A 41 7.90 -3.96 -6.24
C LYS A 41 8.79 -5.07 -6.83
N PRO A 42 8.60 -6.34 -6.43
CA PRO A 42 9.51 -7.42 -6.81
C PRO A 42 9.62 -7.59 -8.34
N ARG A 43 10.78 -8.04 -8.81
CA ARG A 43 11.05 -8.28 -10.25
C ARG A 43 9.98 -9.08 -10.96
N ILE A 44 9.41 -10.08 -10.29
CA ILE A 44 8.38 -10.96 -10.87
C ILE A 44 7.09 -10.19 -11.20
N GLU A 45 6.79 -9.14 -10.44
CA GLU A 45 5.61 -8.28 -10.60
C GLU A 45 5.84 -7.14 -11.61
N MET A 46 7.11 -6.86 -11.96
CA MET A 46 7.43 -5.83 -12.94
C MET A 46 6.82 -6.18 -14.31
N ARG A 47 6.13 -5.19 -14.90
CA ARG A 47 5.81 -5.17 -16.33
C ARG A 47 6.98 -4.52 -17.07
N THR A 48 7.60 -5.28 -17.96
CA THR A 48 8.79 -4.90 -18.72
C THR A 48 8.55 -5.19 -20.19
N ILE A 49 9.34 -4.57 -21.06
CA ILE A 49 9.34 -4.84 -22.49
C ILE A 49 10.75 -5.14 -23.00
N SER A 50 10.88 -6.07 -23.96
CA SER A 50 12.17 -6.40 -24.58
C SER A 50 12.78 -5.19 -25.30
N ASN A 51 14.11 -5.03 -25.27
CA ASN A 51 14.82 -4.03 -26.07
C ASN A 51 14.71 -4.25 -27.59
N GLN A 52 14.27 -5.43 -28.02
CA GLN A 52 13.99 -5.74 -29.43
C GLN A 52 12.57 -5.33 -29.85
N ALA A 53 11.75 -4.87 -28.90
CA ALA A 53 10.39 -4.45 -29.20
C ALA A 53 10.35 -3.13 -29.98
N THR A 54 9.19 -2.87 -30.54
CA THR A 54 8.85 -1.70 -31.33
C THR A 54 8.07 -0.69 -30.51
N LEU A 55 7.97 0.52 -31.06
CA LEU A 55 7.23 1.61 -30.43
C LEU A 55 5.73 1.33 -30.23
N PRO A 56 5.01 0.69 -31.17
CA PRO A 56 3.61 0.33 -30.95
C PRO A 56 3.41 -0.67 -29.81
N GLU A 57 4.29 -1.66 -29.68
CA GLU A 57 4.20 -2.69 -28.63
C GLU A 57 4.32 -2.07 -27.23
N VAL A 58 5.23 -1.11 -27.03
CA VAL A 58 5.32 -0.41 -25.74
C VAL A 58 4.13 0.50 -25.48
N ILE A 59 3.56 1.13 -26.51
CA ILE A 59 2.36 1.96 -26.38
C ILE A 59 1.17 1.08 -25.99
N GLU A 60 0.97 -0.06 -26.65
CA GLU A 60 -0.08 -1.03 -26.33
C GLU A 60 0.06 -1.52 -24.90
N LEU A 61 1.26 -1.95 -24.48
CA LEU A 61 1.51 -2.37 -23.10
C LEU A 61 1.18 -1.27 -22.08
N CYS A 62 1.50 0.00 -22.38
CA CYS A 62 1.13 1.12 -21.51
C CYS A 62 -0.39 1.32 -21.42
N LEU A 63 -1.11 1.15 -22.53
CA LEU A 63 -2.57 1.29 -22.57
C LEU A 63 -3.29 0.15 -21.84
N GLU A 64 -2.78 -1.08 -21.97
CA GLU A 64 -3.33 -2.25 -21.27
C GLU A 64 -3.12 -2.20 -19.75
N THR A 65 -1.93 -1.76 -19.33
CA THR A 65 -1.56 -1.74 -17.91
C THR A 65 -1.96 -0.45 -17.20
N GLY A 66 -2.19 0.63 -17.95
CA GLY A 66 -2.36 1.98 -17.43
C GLY A 66 -1.05 2.63 -16.95
N TYR A 67 0.10 1.99 -17.16
CA TYR A 67 1.39 2.51 -16.69
C TYR A 67 1.94 3.58 -17.64
N SER A 68 2.43 4.67 -17.03
CA SER A 68 3.04 5.78 -17.78
C SER A 68 4.52 5.53 -18.13
N ARG A 69 5.17 4.60 -17.42
CA ARG A 69 6.59 4.28 -17.57
C ARG A 69 6.79 2.76 -17.54
N ILE A 70 7.53 2.23 -18.50
CA ILE A 70 7.84 0.81 -18.63
C ILE A 70 9.36 0.62 -18.68
N PRO A 71 9.96 -0.21 -17.81
CA PRO A 71 11.34 -0.64 -17.93
C PRO A 71 11.56 -1.49 -19.20
N VAL A 72 12.61 -1.18 -19.93
CA VAL A 72 13.08 -1.95 -21.08
C VAL A 72 14.13 -2.94 -20.59
N GLN A 73 13.88 -4.23 -20.78
CA GLN A 73 14.80 -5.30 -20.39
C GLN A 73 15.74 -5.65 -21.54
N GLY A 74 16.94 -6.13 -21.20
CA GLY A 74 17.86 -6.78 -22.13
C GLY A 74 17.40 -8.21 -22.45
N GLU A 75 18.29 -9.19 -22.29
CA GLU A 75 17.96 -10.60 -22.51
C GLU A 75 16.99 -11.16 -21.45
N SER A 76 16.99 -10.58 -20.25
CA SER A 76 16.12 -10.97 -19.14
C SER A 76 15.73 -9.78 -18.27
N LYS A 77 14.75 -9.97 -17.38
CA LYS A 77 14.32 -8.96 -16.40
C LYS A 77 15.41 -8.59 -15.38
N ASP A 78 16.51 -9.33 -15.32
CA ASP A 78 17.62 -9.07 -14.40
C ASP A 78 18.45 -7.87 -14.88
N GLU A 79 18.39 -7.56 -16.18
CA GLU A 79 19.08 -6.46 -16.82
C GLU A 79 18.07 -5.49 -17.42
N ILE A 80 17.91 -4.32 -16.79
CA ILE A 80 17.09 -3.23 -17.33
C ILE A 80 17.99 -2.26 -18.07
N VAL A 81 17.82 -2.09 -19.37
CA VAL A 81 18.69 -1.23 -20.21
C VAL A 81 18.15 0.18 -20.39
N GLY A 82 16.89 0.42 -20.03
CA GLY A 82 16.24 1.72 -20.21
C GLY A 82 14.87 1.82 -19.55
N ILE A 83 14.30 3.02 -19.57
CA ILE A 83 12.92 3.28 -19.16
C ILE A 83 12.26 4.10 -20.26
N VAL A 84 11.10 3.65 -20.74
CA VAL A 84 10.30 4.38 -21.73
C VAL A 84 9.15 5.08 -21.05
N HIS A 85 8.94 6.35 -21.39
CA HIS A 85 7.76 7.11 -20.99
C HIS A 85 6.74 7.10 -22.13
N LEU A 86 5.48 6.76 -21.83
CA LEU A 86 4.38 6.73 -22.81
C LEU A 86 4.30 8.03 -23.65
N LYS A 87 4.35 9.19 -22.99
CA LYS A 87 4.35 10.50 -23.67
C LYS A 87 5.46 10.61 -24.73
N ARG A 88 6.67 10.15 -24.43
CA ARG A 88 7.79 10.20 -25.36
C ARG A 88 7.59 9.22 -26.52
N ALA A 89 7.10 8.02 -26.23
CA ALA A 89 6.77 7.03 -27.25
C ALA A 89 5.71 7.56 -28.23
N LEU A 90 4.62 8.16 -27.72
CA LEU A 90 3.58 8.77 -28.55
C LEU A 90 4.10 9.92 -29.41
N GLN A 91 4.96 10.79 -28.86
CA GLN A 91 5.57 11.88 -29.63
C GLN A 91 6.40 11.38 -30.80
N LEU A 92 7.20 10.34 -30.58
CA LEU A 92 8.04 9.75 -31.61
C LEU A 92 7.19 9.04 -32.68
N ALA A 93 6.18 8.29 -32.25
CA ALA A 93 5.24 7.61 -33.15
C ALA A 93 4.46 8.60 -34.04
N HIS A 94 4.11 9.77 -33.50
CA HIS A 94 3.43 10.82 -34.26
C HIS A 94 4.37 11.55 -35.24
N THR A 95 5.63 11.75 -34.86
CA THR A 95 6.62 12.46 -35.70
C THR A 95 7.04 11.63 -36.91
N HIS A 96 7.03 10.30 -36.76
CA HIS A 96 7.44 9.33 -37.79
C HIS A 96 6.26 8.45 -38.20
N GLU A 97 5.13 9.04 -38.58
CA GLU A 97 3.87 8.34 -38.82
C GLU A 97 4.00 7.16 -39.82
N GLU A 98 4.75 7.35 -40.91
CA GLU A 98 4.98 6.35 -41.95
C GLU A 98 5.85 5.15 -41.49
N GLU A 99 6.78 5.39 -40.55
CA GLU A 99 7.77 4.40 -40.09
C GLU A 99 7.49 3.89 -38.67
N ARG A 100 6.43 4.38 -38.02
CA ARG A 100 6.16 4.19 -36.58
C ARG A 100 6.19 2.72 -36.14
N ASN A 101 5.84 1.80 -37.03
CA ASN A 101 5.77 0.36 -36.75
C ASN A 101 7.15 -0.32 -36.75
N THR A 102 8.18 0.37 -37.21
CA THR A 102 9.55 -0.16 -37.32
C THR A 102 10.52 0.47 -36.33
N ILE A 103 10.11 1.57 -35.68
CA ILE A 103 10.94 2.28 -34.71
C ILE A 103 11.14 1.40 -33.48
N SER A 104 12.41 1.20 -33.13
CA SER A 104 12.77 0.45 -31.95
C SER A 104 12.38 1.20 -30.67
N VAL A 105 11.92 0.45 -29.67
CA VAL A 105 11.65 0.97 -28.32
C VAL A 105 12.85 1.69 -27.71
N THR A 106 14.07 1.32 -28.09
CA THR A 106 15.32 1.91 -27.57
C THR A 106 15.50 3.37 -27.98
N GLU A 107 14.85 3.83 -29.05
CA GLU A 107 14.90 5.24 -29.47
C GLU A 107 14.07 6.16 -28.57
N ALA A 108 13.08 5.59 -27.87
CA ALA A 108 12.20 6.32 -26.96
C ALA A 108 12.63 6.22 -25.49
N MET A 109 13.63 5.39 -25.17
CA MET A 109 14.04 5.13 -23.79
C MET A 109 15.03 6.17 -23.27
N SER A 110 15.04 6.35 -21.96
CA SER A 110 16.07 7.07 -21.23
C SER A 110 16.86 6.11 -20.35
N PRO A 111 18.11 6.43 -19.97
CA PRO A 111 18.91 5.59 -19.08
C PRO A 111 18.16 5.29 -17.77
N PRO A 112 18.24 4.06 -17.25
CA PRO A 112 17.64 3.72 -15.98
C PRO A 112 18.44 4.34 -14.83
N VAL A 113 17.75 4.67 -13.75
CA VAL A 113 18.39 5.07 -12.49
C VAL A 113 18.41 3.86 -11.56
N TYR A 114 19.59 3.44 -11.14
CA TYR A 114 19.77 2.33 -10.21
C TYR A 114 20.00 2.79 -8.79
N VAL A 115 19.42 2.07 -7.85
CA VAL A 115 19.61 2.30 -6.41
C VAL A 115 19.85 0.97 -5.71
N PRO A 116 20.77 0.90 -4.73
CA PRO A 116 21.00 -0.33 -4.00
C PRO A 116 19.82 -0.65 -3.08
N GLU A 117 19.53 -1.93 -2.88
CA GLU A 117 18.42 -2.39 -2.04
C GLU A 117 18.52 -1.95 -0.56
N THR A 118 19.73 -1.59 -0.11
CA THR A 118 20.03 -1.08 1.24
C THR A 118 19.87 0.44 1.38
N LYS A 119 19.53 1.17 0.30
CA LYS A 119 19.34 2.63 0.35
C LYS A 119 18.15 2.97 1.24
N ARG A 120 18.28 3.99 2.10
CA ARG A 120 17.17 4.45 2.93
C ARG A 120 16.08 5.09 2.09
N VAL A 121 14.83 4.79 2.40
CA VAL A 121 13.66 5.28 1.64
C VAL A 121 13.55 6.81 1.73
N GLY A 122 13.82 7.42 2.88
CA GLY A 122 13.83 8.89 3.01
C GLY A 122 14.85 9.57 2.11
N ASP A 123 16.05 9.00 1.98
CA ASP A 123 17.09 9.51 1.07
C ASP A 123 16.70 9.30 -0.40
N LEU A 124 16.12 8.14 -0.72
CA LEU A 124 15.59 7.84 -2.05
C LEU A 124 14.49 8.82 -2.45
N LEU A 125 13.52 9.08 -1.57
CA LEU A 125 12.44 10.05 -1.79
C LEU A 125 13.00 11.44 -2.13
N LYS A 126 13.96 11.90 -1.33
CA LYS A 126 14.61 13.20 -1.53
C LYS A 126 15.30 13.28 -2.90
N GLU A 127 16.03 12.24 -3.28
CA GLU A 127 16.70 12.17 -4.59
C GLU A 127 15.69 12.16 -5.74
N MET A 128 14.64 11.35 -5.63
CA MET A 128 13.58 11.26 -6.63
C MET A 128 12.87 12.61 -6.80
N LEU A 129 12.57 13.32 -5.72
CA LEU A 129 11.99 14.67 -5.79
C LEU A 129 12.94 15.70 -6.41
N GLN A 130 14.22 15.68 -6.02
CA GLN A 130 15.23 16.63 -6.52
C GLN A 130 15.52 16.44 -8.01
N GLN A 131 15.65 15.19 -8.45
CA GLN A 131 15.96 14.82 -9.83
C GLN A 131 14.71 14.63 -10.69
N ARG A 132 13.51 14.81 -10.12
CA ARG A 132 12.21 14.58 -10.77
C ARG A 132 12.07 13.18 -11.36
N LEU A 133 12.60 12.19 -10.63
CA LEU A 133 12.46 10.78 -10.97
C LEU A 133 11.15 10.25 -10.42
N HIS A 134 10.45 9.46 -11.23
CA HIS A 134 9.23 8.77 -10.83
C HIS A 134 9.43 7.27 -10.69
N LEU A 135 10.55 6.73 -11.19
CA LEU A 135 10.84 5.30 -11.19
C LEU A 135 12.34 5.10 -11.03
N ALA A 136 12.71 4.19 -10.14
CA ALA A 136 14.08 3.72 -9.96
C ALA A 136 14.12 2.19 -9.97
N ILE A 137 15.19 1.63 -10.52
CA ILE A 137 15.45 0.18 -10.51
C ILE A 137 16.27 -0.15 -9.28
N VAL A 138 15.81 -1.11 -8.50
CA VAL A 138 16.49 -1.56 -7.29
C VAL A 138 17.40 -2.73 -7.64
N VAL A 139 18.65 -2.67 -7.22
CA VAL A 139 19.66 -3.71 -7.49
C VAL A 139 20.26 -4.27 -6.21
N ASP A 140 20.67 -5.53 -6.28
CA ASP A 140 21.44 -6.20 -5.24
C ASP A 140 22.94 -5.86 -5.34
N GLU A 141 23.76 -6.42 -4.45
CA GLU A 141 25.20 -6.22 -4.42
C GLU A 141 25.96 -6.77 -5.63
N TYR A 142 25.33 -7.64 -6.43
CA TYR A 142 25.89 -8.22 -7.65
C TYR A 142 25.43 -7.47 -8.92
N GLY A 143 24.57 -6.44 -8.76
CA GLY A 143 24.00 -5.67 -9.86
C GLY A 143 22.78 -6.32 -10.51
N GLY A 144 22.25 -7.40 -9.92
CA GLY A 144 21.01 -8.04 -10.37
C GLY A 144 19.80 -7.18 -10.01
N THR A 145 18.83 -7.09 -10.92
CA THR A 145 17.58 -6.38 -10.63
C THR A 145 16.77 -7.13 -9.57
N VAL A 146 16.55 -6.48 -8.42
CA VAL A 146 15.64 -6.92 -7.35
C VAL A 146 14.20 -6.56 -7.69
N GLY A 147 14.01 -5.37 -8.28
CA GLY A 147 12.69 -4.85 -8.62
C GLY A 147 12.72 -3.39 -9.03
N LEU A 148 11.59 -2.70 -8.86
CA LEU A 148 11.50 -1.26 -9.07
C LEU A 148 10.77 -0.58 -7.91
N ILE A 149 11.02 0.71 -7.74
CA ILE A 149 10.27 1.58 -6.83
C ILE A 149 9.77 2.78 -7.61
N THR A 150 8.52 3.15 -7.39
CA THR A 150 7.96 4.40 -7.91
C THR A 150 7.87 5.47 -6.84
N LEU A 151 7.82 6.73 -7.25
CA LEU A 151 7.62 7.84 -6.31
C LEU A 151 6.26 7.70 -5.62
N GLU A 152 5.27 7.25 -6.37
CA GLU A 152 3.91 6.99 -5.93
C GLU A 152 3.88 5.93 -4.81
N ASP A 153 4.60 4.80 -4.96
CA ASP A 153 4.68 3.75 -3.93
C ASP A 153 5.30 4.30 -2.62
N ILE A 154 6.35 5.15 -2.71
CA ILE A 154 6.95 5.76 -1.51
C ILE A 154 5.98 6.75 -0.83
N LEU A 155 5.25 7.53 -1.61
CA LEU A 155 4.27 8.48 -1.08
C LEU A 155 3.07 7.75 -0.45
N GLU A 156 2.67 6.60 -1.00
CA GLU A 156 1.66 5.74 -0.41
C GLU A 156 2.10 5.20 0.95
N GLU A 157 3.37 4.81 1.11
CA GLU A 157 3.89 4.39 2.41
C GLU A 157 3.83 5.53 3.43
N LEU A 158 4.07 6.78 3.00
CA LEU A 158 3.98 7.97 3.84
C LEU A 158 2.53 8.31 4.24
N VAL A 159 1.62 8.32 3.27
CA VAL A 159 0.25 8.81 3.45
C VAL A 159 -0.69 7.72 3.98
N GLY A 160 -0.46 6.45 3.61
CA GLY A 160 -1.37 5.33 3.82
C GLY A 160 -2.62 5.43 2.94
N GLU A 161 -3.54 4.47 3.08
CA GLU A 161 -4.87 4.59 2.49
C GLU A 161 -5.61 5.74 3.17
N ILE A 162 -6.11 6.69 2.37
CA ILE A 162 -6.92 7.80 2.86
C ILE A 162 -8.25 7.21 3.30
N TYR A 163 -8.39 6.92 4.60
CA TYR A 163 -9.67 6.56 5.20
C TYR A 163 -10.67 7.70 4.98
N ASP A 164 -11.75 7.42 4.26
CA ASP A 164 -12.87 8.34 4.09
C ASP A 164 -13.58 8.56 5.44
N GLU A 165 -14.20 9.72 5.64
CA GLU A 165 -14.88 10.10 6.91
C GLU A 165 -16.00 9.09 7.29
N SER A 166 -16.43 8.26 6.35
CA SER A 166 -17.53 7.30 6.47
C SER A 166 -17.12 5.90 6.95
N ASP A 167 -15.82 5.56 6.99
CA ASP A 167 -15.37 4.17 7.12
C ASP A 167 -15.02 3.69 8.54
N PHE A 168 -15.51 4.37 9.59
CA PHE A 168 -15.45 3.79 10.94
C PHE A 168 -16.75 3.07 11.30
N PRO A 169 -16.68 1.79 11.75
CA PRO A 169 -17.84 1.12 12.32
C PRO A 169 -18.26 1.89 13.57
N SER A 170 -19.44 2.49 13.49
CA SER A 170 -20.06 3.21 14.60
C SER A 170 -19.91 2.39 15.89
N ARG A 171 -19.17 2.94 16.86
CA ARG A 171 -18.97 2.34 18.18
C ARG A 171 -20.28 2.45 18.97
N THR A 172 -21.26 1.62 18.61
CA THR A 172 -22.55 1.56 19.28
C THR A 172 -22.95 0.12 19.55
N GLN A 173 -22.25 -0.54 20.48
CA GLN A 173 -22.90 -1.52 21.33
C GLN A 173 -22.53 -1.23 22.78
N ARG A 174 -23.45 -0.54 23.46
CA ARG A 174 -23.53 -0.58 24.93
C ARG A 174 -23.56 -2.06 25.35
N PRO A 175 -22.86 -2.48 26.41
CA PRO A 175 -22.95 -3.85 26.88
C PRO A 175 -24.41 -4.18 27.17
N ARG A 176 -24.94 -5.21 26.49
CA ARG A 176 -26.25 -5.78 26.84
C ARG A 176 -26.15 -6.30 28.28
N ASN A 177 -26.99 -5.72 29.12
CA ASN A 177 -27.24 -6.12 30.50
C ASN A 177 -27.49 -7.65 30.54
N PRO A 178 -26.80 -8.45 31.39
CA PRO A 178 -27.05 -9.87 31.46
C PRO A 178 -28.39 -10.12 32.14
N SER A 179 -29.36 -10.62 31.36
CA SER A 179 -30.65 -11.10 31.85
C SER A 179 -30.47 -12.24 32.86
N ARG A 180 -31.28 -12.16 33.92
CA ARG A 180 -31.46 -13.11 35.04
C ARG A 180 -31.40 -14.59 34.67
N PRO A 181 -30.95 -15.49 35.59
CA PRO A 181 -30.97 -16.92 35.35
C PRO A 181 -32.40 -17.48 35.41
N ASN A 182 -32.73 -18.31 34.42
CA ASN A 182 -33.98 -19.05 34.31
C ASN A 182 -34.00 -20.15 35.40
N ARG A 183 -34.91 -20.04 36.37
CA ARG A 183 -35.19 -21.10 37.36
C ARG A 183 -36.56 -21.70 37.06
N THR A 184 -36.57 -22.92 36.55
CA THR A 184 -37.61 -23.96 36.69
C THR A 184 -37.10 -25.16 35.88
N SER A 185 -37.16 -26.42 36.29
CA SER A 185 -37.59 -27.06 37.54
C SER A 185 -37.45 -28.56 37.30
N GLU A 186 -36.49 -29.23 37.94
CA GLU A 186 -36.56 -30.68 38.18
C GLU A 186 -36.07 -30.95 39.59
N GLN A 187 -37.02 -30.95 40.53
CA GLN A 187 -36.86 -31.67 41.78
C GLN A 187 -38.17 -32.37 42.09
N SER A 188 -38.09 -33.70 42.03
CA SER A 188 -38.76 -34.71 42.86
C SER A 188 -40.20 -34.44 43.29
N ARG A 189 -41.15 -35.20 42.74
CA ARG A 189 -41.62 -36.49 43.29
C ARG A 189 -42.20 -36.39 44.71
N ARG A 190 -43.53 -36.60 44.75
CA ARG A 190 -44.37 -37.29 45.77
C ARG A 190 -45.05 -36.44 46.87
N LEU A 191 -46.38 -36.33 46.69
CA LEU A 191 -47.46 -36.27 47.71
C LEU A 191 -47.36 -37.42 48.74
N PRO A 192 -48.16 -37.47 49.84
CA PRO A 192 -49.38 -36.68 50.14
C PRO A 192 -49.44 -36.08 51.56
N ASN A 193 -50.39 -35.18 51.80
CA ASN A 193 -50.79 -34.82 53.16
C ASN A 193 -52.29 -35.09 53.38
N ARG A 194 -52.58 -35.74 54.51
CA ARG A 194 -53.87 -36.30 54.91
C ARG A 194 -54.36 -35.55 56.15
N GLN A 195 -55.61 -35.07 56.07
CA GLN A 195 -56.61 -34.79 57.12
C GLN A 195 -56.19 -34.01 58.38
N TYR A 196 -56.94 -32.96 58.77
CA TYR A 196 -58.12 -33.07 59.65
C TYR A 196 -58.66 -31.70 60.15
N PHE A 197 -60.00 -31.66 60.31
CA PHE A 197 -60.85 -30.91 61.24
C PHE A 197 -61.22 -29.41 61.02
N GLU A 198 -62.51 -29.22 60.72
CA GLU A 198 -63.42 -28.09 61.04
C GLU A 198 -63.64 -27.94 62.59
N PRO A 199 -64.51 -27.06 63.19
CA PRO A 199 -65.63 -26.26 62.64
C PRO A 199 -65.84 -24.86 63.32
N PRO A 200 -67.06 -24.26 63.46
CA PRO A 200 -67.35 -22.92 62.92
C PRO A 200 -67.94 -21.95 64.01
N SER A 201 -68.77 -20.99 63.56
CA SER A 201 -69.69 -20.10 64.31
C SER A 201 -69.11 -18.70 64.61
N SER A 202 -69.78 -17.56 64.36
CA SER A 202 -71.20 -17.25 64.11
C SER A 202 -71.34 -16.05 63.17
#